data_AF-A0A3M8GDZ9-F1
#
_entry.id   AF-A0A3M8GDZ9-F1
#
_cell.length_a   1.000
_cell.length_b   1.000
_cell.length_c   1.000
_cell.angle_alpha   90.00
_cell.angle_beta   90.00
_cell.angle_gamma   90.00
#
_symmetry.space_group_name_H-M   'P 1'
#
loop_
_entity.id
_entity.type
_entity.pdbx_description
1 polymer ?
#
loop_
_entity_poly.entity_id
_entity_poly.type
_entity_poly.pdbx_seq_one_letter_code
_entity_poly.pdbx_strand_id
1 'polypeptide(L)'
;MKHLKPFVKIPISKLFALFLIVFIVACNNDDDNNNEEMMQEETTIVDLAVATDDLSILVDALTAANLVSTLQGEGPFTVFAPTNEAFGAFLTANGFSSLEDVPTDVLTNVLLNHVVSGENLSTGLSTGYISSLSPAGAEGRNLSLFINTANGVEINGVASVSSADNATDNGVVHIVDAVIGLPNIVDQALANPEFSSLVGALTDGGNTTFTDLLSQTNTTFTVFAPVNNAFTNFTNPNGNAIANVLSYHVVPGDAAYSDELMNMYVNTAGTNADGDALSQYINTDDGVTINGSSTVAVADVVTTNGVVHAVDTVIDLPTVVTFAAADPNFSTLVDALTTLTPSVDFVSVLSSQDGNGDDPFTVFAPTNDAFASITVPGENDLIPILQHHVIAAANIRSGDLTANGSTMTPATLEGDSFTITLPGTSGNIGDITDGAGNDGIGLIAVDVQAYNGVIHVVNQVLLPNTSN
;
A
#
# COMPACT_ATOMS: atom_id res chain seq x y z
N MET A 1 -56.09 9.87 -7.94
CA MET A 1 -56.25 8.41 -7.76
C MET A 1 -54.84 7.84 -7.66
N LYS A 2 -54.33 7.28 -6.56
CA LYS A 2 -54.90 6.57 -5.42
C LYS A 2 -54.38 7.16 -4.10
N HIS A 3 -55.25 7.14 -3.10
CA HIS A 3 -55.05 7.60 -1.72
C HIS A 3 -54.09 6.71 -0.94
N LEU A 4 -53.08 7.29 -0.28
CA LEU A 4 -52.44 6.71 0.90
C LEU A 4 -53.16 7.23 2.16
N LYS A 5 -53.48 6.30 3.07
CA LYS A 5 -54.12 6.53 4.37
C LYS A 5 -53.10 7.03 5.41
N PRO A 6 -53.49 7.84 6.42
CA PRO A 6 -52.58 8.31 7.45
C PRO A 6 -52.45 7.30 8.61
N PHE A 7 -51.24 7.18 9.14
CA PHE A 7 -50.92 6.43 10.36
C PHE A 7 -51.50 7.11 11.61
N VAL A 8 -52.05 6.27 12.49
CA VAL A 8 -52.72 6.62 13.75
C VAL A 8 -51.69 6.83 14.86
N LYS A 9 -51.85 7.92 15.63
CA LYS A 9 -51.12 8.21 16.87
C LYS A 9 -51.71 7.43 18.05
N ILE A 10 -50.88 6.77 18.86
CA ILE A 10 -51.29 6.14 20.13
C ILE A 10 -50.81 7.03 21.29
N PRO A 11 -51.69 7.53 22.17
CA PRO A 11 -51.28 8.26 23.36
C PRO A 11 -51.15 7.37 24.60
N ILE A 12 -50.12 7.67 25.37
CA ILE A 12 -49.82 7.19 26.74
C ILE A 12 -50.87 7.74 27.72
N SER A 13 -51.51 6.88 28.51
CA SER A 13 -52.32 7.29 29.66
C SER A 13 -52.52 6.16 30.67
N LYS A 14 -51.74 6.25 31.76
CA LYS A 14 -51.97 5.78 33.13
C LYS A 14 -53.37 5.20 33.43
N LEU A 15 -53.42 3.99 34.01
CA LEU A 15 -54.41 3.68 35.04
C LEU A 15 -53.85 2.71 36.09
N PHE A 16 -53.98 3.16 37.33
CA PHE A 16 -53.56 2.57 38.59
C PHE A 16 -54.71 1.70 39.12
N ALA A 17 -54.47 0.45 39.53
CA ALA A 17 -55.43 -0.29 40.34
C ALA A 17 -54.73 -1.33 41.23
N LEU A 18 -54.54 -0.90 42.47
CA LEU A 18 -54.25 -1.63 43.70
C LEU A 18 -55.22 -2.82 43.90
N PHE A 19 -54.70 -4.03 44.14
CA PHE A 19 -55.44 -5.05 44.90
C PHE A 19 -54.49 -5.88 45.78
N LEU A 20 -54.60 -5.63 47.08
CA LEU A 20 -53.99 -6.35 48.18
C LEU A 20 -54.88 -7.55 48.52
N ILE A 21 -54.39 -8.78 48.37
CA ILE A 21 -54.93 -9.94 49.09
C ILE A 21 -53.78 -10.64 49.79
N VAL A 22 -53.82 -10.55 51.11
CA VAL A 22 -53.06 -11.37 52.05
C VAL A 22 -53.77 -12.72 52.16
N PHE A 23 -53.10 -13.82 51.82
CA PHE A 23 -53.44 -15.14 52.33
C PHE A 23 -52.23 -15.68 53.08
N ILE A 24 -52.39 -15.79 54.40
CA ILE A 24 -51.50 -16.51 55.30
C ILE A 24 -52.07 -17.94 55.37
N VAL A 25 -51.32 -18.93 54.90
CA VAL A 25 -51.54 -20.34 55.26
C VAL A 25 -50.23 -20.88 55.79
N ALA A 26 -50.34 -21.49 56.96
CA ALA A 26 -49.28 -22.02 57.78
C ALA A 26 -48.66 -23.32 57.21
N CYS A 27 -47.41 -23.56 57.61
CA CYS A 27 -46.54 -24.68 57.26
C CYS A 27 -47.16 -26.07 57.52
N ASN A 28 -46.92 -27.03 56.62
CA ASN A 28 -46.06 -28.20 56.88
C ASN A 28 -46.01 -29.13 55.65
N ASN A 29 -44.85 -29.24 55.02
CA ASN A 29 -44.08 -30.49 54.92
C ASN A 29 -42.85 -30.24 54.07
N ASP A 30 -41.72 -30.71 54.59
CA ASP A 30 -40.43 -30.80 53.94
C ASP A 30 -40.55 -31.47 52.57
N ASP A 31 -40.04 -30.80 51.53
CA ASP A 31 -39.41 -31.44 50.38
C ASP A 31 -38.48 -30.39 49.75
N ASP A 32 -37.22 -30.48 50.16
CA ASP A 32 -36.07 -29.86 49.50
C ASP A 32 -36.05 -30.30 48.04
N ASN A 33 -36.48 -29.44 47.12
CA ASN A 33 -36.08 -29.56 45.72
C ASN A 33 -35.29 -28.33 45.33
N ASN A 34 -33.98 -28.47 45.53
CA ASN A 34 -32.94 -27.55 45.20
C ASN A 34 -32.88 -27.45 43.67
N ASN A 35 -33.73 -26.62 43.10
CA ASN A 35 -33.54 -26.17 41.72
C ASN A 35 -32.58 -24.98 41.78
N GLU A 36 -31.34 -25.24 42.19
CA GLU A 36 -30.24 -24.36 41.85
C GLU A 36 -30.16 -24.39 40.32
N GLU A 37 -30.53 -23.30 39.66
CA GLU A 37 -30.19 -23.08 38.26
C GLU A 37 -28.66 -23.20 38.18
N MET A 38 -28.18 -24.33 37.68
CA MET A 38 -26.75 -24.55 37.46
C MET A 38 -26.28 -23.46 36.50
N MET A 39 -25.47 -22.52 36.98
CA MET A 39 -24.65 -21.70 36.08
C MET A 39 -23.77 -22.68 35.31
N GLN A 40 -23.96 -22.75 34.00
CA GLN A 40 -23.01 -23.42 33.12
C GLN A 40 -21.68 -22.68 33.30
N GLU A 41 -20.64 -23.37 33.76
CA GLU A 41 -19.30 -22.77 33.77
C GLU A 41 -18.89 -22.55 32.31
N GLU A 42 -18.84 -21.29 31.91
CA GLU A 42 -18.37 -20.88 30.60
C GLU A 42 -16.89 -21.31 30.46
N THR A 43 -16.56 -22.04 29.41
CA THR A 43 -15.20 -22.46 29.08
C THR A 43 -14.60 -21.46 28.11
N THR A 44 -13.67 -20.63 28.59
CA THR A 44 -12.95 -19.67 27.74
C THR A 44 -11.81 -20.32 26.95
N ILE A 45 -11.24 -19.60 25.99
CA ILE A 45 -10.01 -19.96 25.28
C ILE A 45 -8.86 -20.29 26.24
N VAL A 46 -8.71 -19.53 27.31
CA VAL A 46 -7.65 -19.78 28.30
C VAL A 46 -7.93 -21.06 29.07
N ASP A 47 -9.20 -21.33 29.43
CA ASP A 47 -9.57 -22.56 30.14
C ASP A 47 -9.32 -23.80 29.27
N LEU A 48 -9.64 -23.72 27.97
CA LEU A 48 -9.31 -24.77 27.00
C LEU A 48 -7.79 -25.00 26.90
N ALA A 49 -7.00 -23.92 26.82
CA ALA A 49 -5.53 -24.02 26.75
C ALA A 49 -4.94 -24.67 28.01
N VAL A 50 -5.44 -24.30 29.21
CA VAL A 50 -5.04 -24.91 30.49
C VAL A 50 -5.40 -26.39 30.56
N ALA A 51 -6.55 -26.78 30.00
CA ALA A 51 -7.00 -28.17 29.97
C ALA A 51 -6.28 -29.04 28.92
N THR A 52 -5.45 -28.44 28.05
CA THR A 52 -4.76 -29.13 26.96
C THR A 52 -3.27 -29.24 27.26
N ASP A 53 -2.80 -30.44 27.63
CA ASP A 53 -1.40 -30.70 28.01
C ASP A 53 -0.38 -30.16 26.99
N ASP A 54 -0.69 -30.24 25.69
CA ASP A 54 0.19 -29.81 24.60
C ASP A 54 0.23 -28.29 24.39
N LEU A 55 -0.55 -27.51 25.15
CA LEU A 55 -0.57 -26.05 25.12
C LEU A 55 0.00 -25.43 26.41
N SER A 56 0.64 -26.20 27.27
CA SER A 56 1.17 -25.71 28.55
C SER A 56 2.17 -24.53 28.39
N ILE A 57 3.04 -24.56 27.37
CA ILE A 57 3.97 -23.46 27.10
C ILE A 57 3.22 -22.21 26.61
N LEU A 58 2.13 -22.37 25.87
CA LEU A 58 1.27 -21.24 25.48
C LEU A 58 0.67 -20.56 26.72
N VAL A 59 0.21 -21.34 27.71
CA VAL A 59 -0.33 -20.80 28.97
C VAL A 59 0.74 -20.02 29.75
N ASP A 60 1.96 -20.57 29.83
CA ASP A 60 3.10 -19.89 30.45
C ASP A 60 3.44 -18.59 29.71
N ALA A 61 3.43 -18.61 28.36
CA ALA A 61 3.66 -17.44 27.52
C ALA A 61 2.59 -16.36 27.68
N LEU A 62 1.31 -16.72 27.70
CA LEU A 62 0.20 -15.79 27.96
C LEU A 62 0.32 -15.14 29.34
N THR A 63 0.77 -15.90 30.34
CA THR A 63 1.01 -15.39 31.70
C THR A 63 2.18 -14.41 31.71
N ALA A 64 3.31 -14.77 31.08
CA ALA A 64 4.50 -13.92 30.99
C ALA A 64 4.24 -12.61 30.21
N ALA A 65 3.39 -12.66 29.19
CA ALA A 65 2.97 -11.49 28.40
C ALA A 65 1.77 -10.72 28.99
N ASN A 66 1.22 -11.17 30.11
CA ASN A 66 0.03 -10.57 30.74
C ASN A 66 -1.21 -10.50 29.81
N LEU A 67 -1.40 -11.52 28.98
CA LEU A 67 -2.51 -11.63 28.02
C LEU A 67 -3.66 -12.53 28.48
N VAL A 68 -3.53 -13.20 29.63
CA VAL A 68 -4.56 -14.09 30.20
C VAL A 68 -5.92 -13.39 30.30
N SER A 69 -5.96 -12.22 30.94
CA SER A 69 -7.23 -11.47 31.10
C SER A 69 -7.80 -10.98 29.77
N THR A 70 -6.96 -10.71 28.77
CA THR A 70 -7.39 -10.30 27.43
C THR A 70 -8.11 -11.43 26.72
N LEU A 71 -7.55 -12.65 26.74
CA LEU A 71 -8.13 -13.82 26.07
C LEU A 71 -9.23 -14.53 26.88
N GLN A 72 -9.42 -14.17 28.15
CA GLN A 72 -10.62 -14.50 28.92
C GLN A 72 -11.75 -13.48 28.72
N GLY A 73 -11.46 -12.33 28.11
CA GLY A 73 -12.43 -11.26 27.88
C GLY A 73 -13.53 -11.62 26.88
N GLU A 74 -14.41 -10.65 26.63
CA GLU A 74 -15.50 -10.78 25.66
C GLU A 74 -14.93 -10.95 24.24
N GLY A 75 -15.21 -12.10 23.63
CA GLY A 75 -14.87 -12.41 22.24
C GLY A 75 -16.02 -12.09 21.26
N PRO A 76 -16.13 -12.81 20.13
CA PRO A 76 -15.36 -14.01 19.81
C PRO A 76 -13.93 -13.70 19.31
N PHE A 77 -12.98 -14.52 19.74
CA PHE A 77 -11.64 -14.59 19.17
C PHE A 77 -11.43 -15.87 18.38
N THR A 78 -10.49 -15.86 17.44
CA THR A 78 -9.91 -17.08 16.88
C THR A 78 -8.43 -17.10 17.24
N VAL A 79 -7.98 -18.18 17.89
CA VAL A 79 -6.59 -18.36 18.29
C VAL A 79 -5.97 -19.54 17.55
N PHE A 80 -4.91 -19.27 16.81
CA PHE A 80 -4.01 -20.29 16.27
C PHE A 80 -3.04 -20.69 17.38
N ALA A 81 -3.36 -21.70 18.18
CA ALA A 81 -2.60 -22.06 19.38
C ALA A 81 -1.41 -22.98 19.05
N PRO A 82 -0.15 -22.51 19.14
CA PRO A 82 1.01 -23.34 18.86
C PRO A 82 1.22 -24.38 19.96
N THR A 83 1.60 -25.60 19.56
CA THR A 83 1.93 -26.70 20.48
C THR A 83 3.21 -26.42 21.29
N ASN A 84 3.45 -27.23 22.32
CA ASN A 84 4.70 -27.21 23.06
C ASN A 84 5.92 -27.48 22.17
N GLU A 85 5.78 -28.39 21.19
CA GLU A 85 6.83 -28.66 20.20
C GLU A 85 7.11 -27.43 19.32
N ALA A 86 6.05 -26.76 18.85
CA ALA A 86 6.16 -25.52 18.07
C ALA A 86 6.93 -24.43 18.82
N PHE A 87 6.62 -24.21 20.10
CA PHE A 87 7.37 -23.27 20.94
C PHE A 87 8.83 -23.68 21.14
N GLY A 88 9.10 -24.97 21.38
CA GLY A 88 10.47 -25.47 21.50
C GLY A 88 11.31 -25.21 20.25
N ALA A 89 10.72 -25.41 19.07
CA ALA A 89 11.34 -25.10 17.79
C ALA A 89 11.59 -23.59 17.61
N PHE A 90 10.61 -22.75 17.95
CA PHE A 90 10.73 -21.29 17.89
C PHE A 90 11.86 -20.76 18.77
N LEU A 91 11.94 -21.19 20.03
CA LEU A 91 13.00 -20.76 20.96
C LEU A 91 14.37 -21.16 20.42
N THR A 92 14.51 -22.41 19.96
CA THR A 92 15.76 -22.91 19.38
C THR A 92 16.18 -22.12 18.14
N ALA A 93 15.25 -21.86 17.21
CA ALA A 93 15.51 -21.12 15.98
C ALA A 93 15.96 -19.68 16.22
N ASN A 94 15.48 -19.06 17.30
CA ASN A 94 15.83 -17.68 17.68
C ASN A 94 16.96 -17.59 18.72
N GLY A 95 17.58 -18.72 19.09
CA GLY A 95 18.70 -18.75 20.03
C GLY A 95 18.33 -18.47 21.49
N PHE A 96 17.05 -18.62 21.85
CA PHE A 96 16.55 -18.50 23.22
C PHE A 96 16.69 -19.86 23.94
N SER A 97 17.18 -19.84 25.18
CA SER A 97 17.30 -21.07 25.99
C SER A 97 16.00 -21.39 26.73
N SER A 98 15.19 -20.36 27.01
CA SER A 98 13.86 -20.50 27.60
C SER A 98 12.97 -19.31 27.23
N LEU A 99 11.70 -19.38 27.62
CA LEU A 99 10.71 -18.32 27.36
C LEU A 99 11.12 -16.97 28.00
N GLU A 100 11.81 -17.01 29.13
CA GLU A 100 12.29 -15.82 29.84
C GLU A 100 13.38 -15.05 29.08
N ASP A 101 14.04 -15.69 28.11
CA ASP A 101 15.03 -15.02 27.25
C ASP A 101 14.36 -14.20 26.13
N VAL A 102 13.07 -14.43 25.86
CA VAL A 102 12.31 -13.70 24.85
C VAL A 102 11.93 -12.32 25.41
N PRO A 103 12.29 -11.21 24.74
CA PRO A 103 11.84 -9.88 25.16
C PRO A 103 10.30 -9.82 25.27
N THR A 104 9.80 -9.26 26.37
CA THR A 104 8.35 -9.29 26.68
C THR A 104 7.49 -8.60 25.62
N ASP A 105 7.98 -7.52 25.01
CA ASP A 105 7.33 -6.82 23.91
C ASP A 105 7.26 -7.68 22.64
N VAL A 106 8.34 -8.38 22.30
CA VAL A 106 8.38 -9.36 21.21
C VAL A 106 7.41 -10.51 21.49
N LEU A 107 7.45 -11.09 22.70
CA LEU A 107 6.57 -12.18 23.09
C LEU A 107 5.08 -11.77 23.00
N THR A 108 4.73 -10.59 23.50
CA THR A 108 3.38 -10.06 23.44
C THR A 108 2.89 -9.94 21.99
N ASN A 109 3.71 -9.34 21.12
CA ASN A 109 3.36 -9.17 19.72
C ASN A 109 3.29 -10.50 18.95
N VAL A 110 4.16 -11.46 19.26
CA VAL A 110 4.10 -12.82 18.69
C VAL A 110 2.80 -13.50 19.09
N LEU A 111 2.43 -13.47 20.37
CA LEU A 111 1.19 -14.08 20.86
C LEU A 111 -0.04 -13.41 20.24
N LEU A 112 -0.09 -12.09 20.17
CA LEU A 112 -1.17 -11.37 19.50
C LEU A 112 -1.22 -11.63 17.99
N ASN A 113 -0.11 -12.03 17.37
CA ASN A 113 -0.10 -12.41 15.96
C ASN A 113 -0.77 -13.76 15.69
N HIS A 114 -0.99 -14.56 16.73
CA HIS A 114 -1.77 -15.80 16.65
C HIS A 114 -3.27 -15.59 16.87
N VAL A 115 -3.70 -14.35 17.16
CA VAL A 115 -5.09 -14.03 17.47
C VAL A 115 -5.67 -13.20 16.34
N VAL A 116 -6.85 -13.58 15.87
CA VAL A 116 -7.66 -12.77 14.94
C VAL A 116 -9.04 -12.52 15.56
N SER A 117 -9.66 -11.41 15.21
CA SER A 117 -11.02 -11.09 15.67
C SER A 117 -12.06 -11.99 15.00
N GLY A 118 -13.13 -12.32 15.73
CA GLY A 118 -14.24 -13.12 15.20
C GLY A 118 -14.11 -14.61 15.48
N GLU A 119 -15.21 -15.33 15.30
CA GLU A 119 -15.24 -16.79 15.33
C GLU A 119 -15.05 -17.33 13.90
N ASN A 120 -13.81 -17.67 13.55
CA ASN A 120 -13.44 -18.14 12.22
C ASN A 120 -13.20 -19.64 12.27
N LEU A 121 -14.25 -20.43 12.00
CA LEU A 121 -14.13 -21.87 11.84
C LEU A 121 -13.27 -22.21 10.61
N SER A 122 -12.65 -23.38 10.60
CA SER A 122 -11.79 -23.86 9.51
C SER A 122 -12.50 -23.86 8.16
N THR A 123 -13.80 -24.16 8.16
CA THR A 123 -14.67 -24.15 6.99
C THR A 123 -15.13 -22.75 6.55
N GLY A 124 -14.96 -21.74 7.41
CA GLY A 124 -15.23 -20.34 7.12
C GLY A 124 -14.00 -19.56 6.66
N LEU A 125 -12.80 -20.11 6.83
CA LEU A 125 -11.56 -19.51 6.33
C LEU A 125 -11.44 -19.71 4.82
N SER A 126 -10.92 -18.69 4.13
CA SER A 126 -10.63 -18.72 2.70
C SER A 126 -9.18 -18.32 2.45
N THR A 127 -8.59 -18.76 1.34
CA THR A 127 -7.26 -18.30 0.94
C THR A 127 -7.26 -16.77 0.74
N GLY A 128 -6.35 -16.07 1.41
CA GLY A 128 -6.27 -14.61 1.40
C GLY A 128 -5.69 -14.05 2.71
N TYR A 129 -5.76 -12.73 2.87
CA TYR A 129 -5.23 -12.06 4.06
C TYR A 129 -6.32 -11.83 5.13
N ILE A 130 -5.95 -12.01 6.39
CA ILE A 130 -6.74 -11.64 7.58
C ILE A 130 -5.86 -10.82 8.53
N SER A 131 -6.44 -9.83 9.22
CA SER A 131 -5.71 -9.01 10.19
C SER A 131 -5.60 -9.73 11.53
N SER A 132 -4.38 -9.81 12.09
CA SER A 132 -4.15 -10.29 13.45
C SER A 132 -4.44 -9.19 14.49
N LEU A 133 -4.25 -9.49 15.78
CA LEU A 133 -4.32 -8.50 16.84
C LEU A 133 -2.95 -7.89 17.19
N SER A 134 -1.89 -8.25 16.46
CA SER A 134 -0.53 -7.77 16.74
C SER A 134 -0.32 -6.37 16.15
N PRO A 135 -0.13 -5.32 16.97
CA PRO A 135 0.12 -3.96 16.48
C PRO A 135 1.59 -3.77 16.06
N ALA A 136 2.34 -4.84 15.82
CA ALA A 136 3.74 -4.79 15.42
C ALA A 136 3.95 -4.44 13.94
N GLY A 137 2.87 -4.18 13.20
CA GLY A 137 2.96 -3.66 11.84
C GLY A 137 3.52 -2.25 11.80
N ALA A 138 3.99 -1.83 10.63
CA ALA A 138 4.46 -0.47 10.40
C ALA A 138 3.43 0.55 10.91
N GLU A 139 3.92 1.56 11.64
CA GLU A 139 3.07 2.63 12.21
C GLU A 139 2.03 2.15 13.24
N GLY A 140 2.23 0.96 13.82
CA GLY A 140 1.35 0.42 14.85
C GLY A 140 0.07 -0.23 14.31
N ARG A 141 0.00 -0.46 13.00
CA ARG A 141 -1.12 -1.17 12.36
C ARG A 141 -1.04 -2.66 12.69
N ASN A 142 -2.20 -3.33 12.65
CA ASN A 142 -2.26 -4.75 12.90
C ASN A 142 -1.64 -5.54 11.73
N LEU A 143 -0.77 -6.49 12.04
CA LEU A 143 -0.13 -7.34 11.04
C LEU A 143 -1.15 -8.14 10.22
N SER A 144 -0.82 -8.39 8.95
CA SER A 144 -1.58 -9.31 8.10
C SER A 144 -1.07 -10.73 8.22
N LEU A 145 -1.99 -11.70 8.23
CA LEU A 145 -1.73 -13.13 8.12
C LEU A 145 -2.23 -13.61 6.77
N PHE A 146 -1.37 -14.27 6.00
CA PHE A 146 -1.77 -15.00 4.81
C PHE A 146 -2.32 -16.37 5.20
N ILE A 147 -3.59 -16.61 4.94
CA ILE A 147 -4.23 -17.92 5.09
C ILE A 147 -4.18 -18.63 3.74
N ASN A 148 -3.69 -19.86 3.72
CA ASN A 148 -3.76 -20.77 2.58
C ASN A 148 -4.66 -21.95 2.94
N THR A 149 -5.67 -22.21 2.12
CA THR A 149 -6.65 -23.29 2.35
C THR A 149 -6.50 -24.46 1.37
N ALA A 150 -5.48 -24.44 0.51
CA ALA A 150 -5.33 -25.42 -0.58
C ALA A 150 -5.17 -26.87 -0.10
N ASN A 151 -4.50 -27.09 1.03
CA ASN A 151 -4.22 -28.41 1.60
C ASN A 151 -4.48 -28.44 3.12
N GLY A 152 -5.64 -27.95 3.54
CA GLY A 152 -5.91 -27.59 4.94
C GLY A 152 -5.55 -26.13 5.20
N VAL A 153 -5.72 -25.68 6.44
CA VAL A 153 -5.44 -24.29 6.85
C VAL A 153 -3.96 -24.17 7.21
N GLU A 154 -3.25 -23.36 6.45
CA GLU A 154 -1.85 -22.99 6.66
C GLU A 154 -1.76 -21.47 6.80
N ILE A 155 -0.96 -20.99 7.76
CA ILE A 155 -0.80 -19.58 8.08
C ILE A 155 0.63 -19.16 7.77
N ASN A 156 0.78 -18.09 6.99
CA ASN A 156 2.04 -17.50 6.55
C ASN A 156 3.02 -18.50 5.91
N GLY A 157 2.54 -19.63 5.39
CA GLY A 157 3.40 -20.70 4.85
C GLY A 157 4.32 -21.38 5.88
N VAL A 158 4.05 -21.18 7.19
CA VAL A 158 4.90 -21.69 8.28
C VAL A 158 4.17 -22.56 9.29
N ALA A 159 2.88 -22.30 9.54
CA ALA A 159 2.10 -22.98 10.57
C ALA A 159 0.89 -23.68 9.96
N SER A 160 0.79 -24.99 10.14
CA SER A 160 -0.35 -25.80 9.69
C SER A 160 -1.27 -26.14 10.86
N VAL A 161 -2.59 -26.06 10.65
CA VAL A 161 -3.58 -26.46 11.65
C VAL A 161 -3.62 -27.99 11.77
N SER A 162 -3.31 -28.49 12.97
CA SER A 162 -3.29 -29.92 13.30
C SER A 162 -4.58 -30.38 14.01
N SER A 163 -5.24 -29.49 14.77
CA SER A 163 -6.57 -29.70 15.36
C SER A 163 -7.42 -28.45 15.18
N ALA A 164 -8.46 -28.54 14.36
CA ALA A 164 -9.32 -27.41 14.02
C ALA A 164 -10.58 -27.36 14.88
N ASP A 165 -11.20 -26.17 14.94
CA ASP A 165 -12.57 -25.96 15.42
C ASP A 165 -12.81 -26.37 16.89
N ASN A 166 -11.82 -26.14 17.76
CA ASN A 166 -11.99 -26.36 19.20
C ASN A 166 -12.79 -25.17 19.79
N ALA A 167 -14.10 -25.35 19.88
CA ALA A 167 -15.03 -24.31 20.30
C ALA A 167 -14.93 -23.99 21.80
N THR A 168 -15.13 -22.72 22.12
CA THR A 168 -15.15 -22.14 23.48
C THR A 168 -16.24 -21.07 23.53
N ASP A 169 -16.64 -20.64 24.72
CA ASP A 169 -17.74 -19.67 24.84
C ASP A 169 -17.36 -18.25 24.39
N ASN A 170 -16.06 -17.94 24.36
CA ASN A 170 -15.54 -16.67 23.85
C ASN A 170 -14.73 -16.80 22.54
N GLY A 171 -14.92 -17.88 21.78
CA GLY A 171 -14.31 -18.03 20.45
C GLY A 171 -13.96 -19.46 20.03
N VAL A 172 -12.96 -19.59 19.17
CA VAL A 172 -12.47 -20.87 18.63
C VAL A 172 -10.94 -20.96 18.68
N VAL A 173 -10.43 -22.16 18.97
CA VAL A 173 -9.00 -22.46 18.95
C VAL A 173 -8.67 -23.46 17.83
N HIS A 174 -7.68 -23.11 17.01
CA HIS A 174 -7.05 -24.00 16.04
C HIS A 174 -5.63 -24.31 16.52
N ILE A 175 -5.33 -25.56 16.85
CA ILE A 175 -3.98 -25.95 17.28
C ILE A 175 -3.07 -26.00 16.05
N VAL A 176 -1.90 -25.36 16.11
CA VAL A 176 -0.93 -25.27 15.02
C VAL A 176 0.44 -25.84 15.38
N ASP A 177 1.17 -26.33 14.38
CA ASP A 177 2.47 -27.00 14.53
C ASP A 177 3.69 -26.06 14.54
N ALA A 178 3.49 -24.75 14.38
CA ALA A 178 4.55 -23.75 14.44
C ALA A 178 4.09 -22.44 15.10
N VAL A 179 5.04 -21.72 15.70
CA VAL A 179 4.83 -20.34 16.16
C VAL A 179 4.90 -19.41 14.94
N ILE A 180 3.81 -18.69 14.69
CA ILE A 180 3.68 -17.65 13.67
C ILE A 180 4.48 -16.42 14.13
N GLY A 181 5.65 -16.21 13.53
CA GLY A 181 6.52 -15.04 13.78
C GLY A 181 5.92 -13.72 13.30
N LEU A 182 6.68 -12.62 13.40
CA LEU A 182 6.27 -11.30 12.95
C LEU A 182 6.81 -11.06 11.51
N PRO A 183 5.99 -11.22 10.46
CA PRO A 183 6.49 -11.22 9.09
C PRO A 183 6.93 -9.82 8.64
N ASN A 184 8.06 -9.75 7.93
CA ASN A 184 8.44 -8.60 7.11
C ASN A 184 7.89 -8.76 5.67
N ILE A 185 8.22 -7.83 4.77
CA ILE A 185 7.78 -7.88 3.37
C ILE A 185 8.27 -9.15 2.64
N VAL A 186 9.52 -9.58 2.89
CA VAL A 186 10.09 -10.78 2.27
C VAL A 186 9.35 -12.03 2.74
N ASP A 187 9.04 -12.11 4.04
CA ASP A 187 8.28 -13.24 4.61
C ASP A 187 6.89 -13.34 3.95
N GLN A 188 6.19 -12.21 3.78
CA GLN A 188 4.88 -12.20 3.10
C GLN A 188 4.96 -12.60 1.62
N ALA A 189 6.00 -12.16 0.92
CA ALA A 189 6.22 -12.54 -0.48
C ALA A 189 6.48 -14.04 -0.63
N LEU A 190 7.19 -14.65 0.33
CA LEU A 190 7.44 -16.09 0.37
C LEU A 190 6.18 -16.88 0.76
N ALA A 191 5.36 -16.35 1.66
CA ALA A 191 4.16 -17.01 2.16
C ALA A 191 3.04 -17.12 1.11
N ASN A 192 2.92 -16.13 0.22
CA ASN A 192 1.84 -16.05 -0.75
C ASN A 192 2.25 -16.58 -2.14
N PRO A 193 1.69 -17.72 -2.60
CA PRO A 193 2.02 -18.32 -3.89
C PRO A 193 1.80 -17.39 -5.10
N GLU A 194 0.92 -16.39 -4.99
CA GLU A 194 0.70 -15.40 -6.05
C GLU A 194 1.91 -14.49 -6.31
N PHE A 195 2.93 -14.52 -5.45
CA PHE A 195 4.20 -13.80 -5.63
C PHE A 195 5.38 -14.71 -6.00
N SER A 196 5.15 -15.98 -6.35
CA SER A 196 6.23 -16.91 -6.69
C SER A 196 7.13 -16.42 -7.84
N SER A 197 6.57 -15.77 -8.86
CA SER A 197 7.32 -15.16 -9.96
C SER A 197 8.15 -13.96 -9.49
N LEU A 198 7.63 -13.16 -8.56
CA LEU A 198 8.37 -12.06 -7.93
C LEU A 198 9.57 -12.62 -7.16
N VAL A 199 9.34 -13.55 -6.24
CA VAL A 199 10.40 -14.20 -5.45
C VAL A 199 11.46 -14.83 -6.36
N GLY A 200 11.03 -15.50 -7.43
CA GLY A 200 11.94 -16.05 -8.44
C GLY A 200 12.80 -14.98 -9.10
N ALA A 201 12.20 -13.88 -9.56
CA ALA A 201 12.91 -12.76 -10.18
C ALA A 201 13.88 -12.06 -9.22
N LEU A 202 13.55 -12.03 -7.93
CA LEU A 202 14.40 -11.46 -6.88
C LEU A 202 15.61 -12.32 -6.55
N THR A 203 15.47 -13.65 -6.63
CA THR A 203 16.54 -14.59 -6.28
C THR A 203 17.38 -15.03 -7.48
N ASP A 204 16.94 -14.71 -8.70
CA ASP A 204 17.67 -15.04 -9.92
C ASP A 204 19.05 -14.38 -9.96
N GLY A 205 20.03 -15.10 -10.51
CA GLY A 205 21.42 -14.64 -10.61
C GLY A 205 22.13 -14.41 -9.26
N GLY A 206 21.55 -14.81 -8.13
CA GLY A 206 22.10 -14.55 -6.79
C GLY A 206 21.96 -13.09 -6.36
N ASN A 207 21.00 -12.35 -6.93
CA ASN A 207 20.72 -10.97 -6.57
C ASN A 207 20.20 -10.90 -5.13
N THR A 208 21.00 -10.40 -4.20
CA THR A 208 20.56 -10.15 -2.82
C THR A 208 20.16 -8.70 -2.59
N THR A 209 20.38 -7.79 -3.55
CA THR A 209 20.22 -6.35 -3.35
C THR A 209 18.82 -5.99 -2.85
N PHE A 210 17.81 -6.65 -3.41
CA PHE A 210 16.42 -6.39 -3.04
C PHE A 210 16.01 -7.06 -1.73
N THR A 211 16.44 -8.30 -1.50
CA THR A 211 16.19 -8.97 -0.21
C THR A 211 16.92 -8.24 0.92
N ASP A 212 18.12 -7.72 0.65
CA ASP A 212 18.90 -6.91 1.59
C ASP A 212 18.22 -5.55 1.83
N LEU A 213 17.65 -4.92 0.80
CA LEU A 213 16.86 -3.69 0.93
C LEU A 213 15.62 -3.91 1.80
N LEU A 214 14.80 -4.89 1.45
CA LEU A 214 13.52 -5.15 2.12
C LEU A 214 13.64 -5.97 3.41
N SER A 215 14.84 -6.37 3.81
CA SER A 215 15.10 -6.92 5.16
C SER A 215 15.58 -5.86 6.14
N GLN A 216 15.75 -4.60 5.69
CA GLN A 216 16.10 -3.50 6.58
C GLN A 216 14.97 -3.23 7.57
N THR A 217 15.35 -3.03 8.83
CA THR A 217 14.43 -2.77 9.95
C THR A 217 14.39 -1.29 10.34
N ASN A 218 15.27 -0.45 9.77
CA ASN A 218 15.36 0.99 10.02
C ASN A 218 14.66 1.84 8.96
N THR A 219 14.10 1.20 7.93
CA THR A 219 13.42 1.85 6.82
C THR A 219 12.05 1.18 6.67
N THR A 220 11.01 1.98 6.56
CA THR A 220 9.68 1.52 6.15
C THR A 220 9.54 1.57 4.64
N PHE A 221 8.74 0.68 4.08
CA PHE A 221 8.54 0.59 2.64
C PHE A 221 7.06 0.50 2.27
N THR A 222 6.73 1.08 1.13
CA THR A 222 5.51 0.75 0.38
C THR A 222 5.94 -0.02 -0.85
N VAL A 223 5.42 -1.25 -1.01
CA VAL A 223 5.79 -2.12 -2.14
C VAL A 223 4.57 -2.45 -2.97
N PHE A 224 4.59 -2.04 -4.23
CA PHE A 224 3.59 -2.46 -5.21
C PHE A 224 4.02 -3.81 -5.80
N ALA A 225 3.61 -4.93 -5.21
CA ALA A 225 4.10 -6.25 -5.60
C ALA A 225 3.30 -6.85 -6.77
N PRO A 226 3.89 -7.04 -7.96
CA PRO A 226 3.18 -7.65 -9.09
C PRO A 226 2.90 -9.13 -8.84
N VAL A 227 1.66 -9.55 -9.08
CA VAL A 227 1.26 -10.97 -8.99
C VAL A 227 1.80 -11.81 -10.16
N ASN A 228 1.75 -13.15 -10.05
CA ASN A 228 2.26 -14.07 -11.09
C ASN A 228 1.70 -13.79 -12.49
N ASN A 229 0.42 -13.44 -12.60
CA ASN A 229 -0.20 -13.10 -13.88
C ASN A 229 0.40 -11.82 -14.49
N ALA A 230 0.75 -10.84 -13.66
CA ALA A 230 1.42 -9.62 -14.08
C ALA A 230 2.76 -9.94 -14.76
N PHE A 231 3.59 -10.79 -14.13
CA PHE A 231 4.86 -11.25 -14.70
C PHE A 231 4.68 -12.03 -16.00
N THR A 232 3.67 -12.89 -16.06
CA THR A 232 3.39 -13.68 -17.27
C THR A 232 3.10 -12.78 -18.48
N ASN A 233 2.46 -11.63 -18.25
CA ASN A 233 2.12 -10.66 -19.29
C ASN A 233 3.21 -9.62 -19.56
N PHE A 234 4.27 -9.57 -18.74
CA PHE A 234 5.32 -8.59 -18.87
C PHE A 234 6.28 -8.96 -20.00
N THR A 235 6.32 -8.13 -21.06
CA THR A 235 7.15 -8.38 -22.25
C THR A 235 8.52 -7.73 -22.19
N ASN A 236 8.80 -6.87 -21.18
CA ASN A 236 10.00 -6.04 -21.07
C ASN A 236 10.41 -5.41 -22.42
N PRO A 237 9.53 -4.61 -23.05
CA PRO A 237 9.69 -4.18 -24.44
C PRO A 237 10.97 -3.37 -24.68
N ASN A 238 11.44 -2.65 -23.66
CA ASN A 238 12.63 -1.79 -23.73
C ASN A 238 13.92 -2.50 -23.27
N GLY A 239 13.83 -3.77 -22.85
CA GLY A 239 14.99 -4.52 -22.36
C GLY A 239 15.58 -3.95 -21.07
N ASN A 240 14.75 -3.31 -20.24
CA ASN A 240 15.15 -2.73 -18.97
C ASN A 240 15.71 -3.82 -18.04
N ALA A 241 16.70 -3.46 -17.23
CA ALA A 241 17.26 -4.37 -16.24
C ALA A 241 16.18 -4.74 -15.21
N ILE A 242 15.83 -6.02 -15.11
CA ILE A 242 14.78 -6.51 -14.22
C ILE A 242 15.02 -6.07 -12.76
N ALA A 243 16.27 -6.05 -12.30
CA ALA A 243 16.59 -5.55 -10.96
C ALA A 243 16.13 -4.09 -10.75
N ASN A 244 16.32 -3.21 -11.74
CA ASN A 244 15.88 -1.82 -11.64
C ASN A 244 14.36 -1.70 -11.77
N VAL A 245 13.73 -2.51 -12.63
CA VAL A 245 12.27 -2.62 -12.70
C VAL A 245 11.69 -3.03 -11.35
N LEU A 246 12.29 -4.01 -10.65
CA LEU A 246 11.81 -4.42 -9.33
C LEU A 246 12.09 -3.37 -8.26
N SER A 247 13.26 -2.71 -8.27
CA SER A 247 13.51 -1.55 -7.39
C SER A 247 12.52 -0.42 -7.63
N TYR A 248 12.06 -0.25 -8.87
CA TYR A 248 11.05 0.73 -9.20
C TYR A 248 9.72 0.44 -8.52
N HIS A 249 9.39 -0.80 -8.13
CA HIS A 249 8.16 -1.13 -7.39
C HIS A 249 8.22 -0.80 -5.88
N VAL A 250 9.36 -0.31 -5.39
CA VAL A 250 9.59 -0.03 -3.96
C VAL A 250 9.67 1.48 -3.74
N VAL A 251 8.82 1.99 -2.86
CA VAL A 251 8.85 3.37 -2.37
C VAL A 251 9.43 3.35 -0.95
N PRO A 252 10.66 3.83 -0.73
CA PRO A 252 11.29 3.82 0.57
C PRO A 252 10.88 5.03 1.43
N GLY A 253 10.88 4.84 2.75
CA GLY A 253 10.73 5.90 3.75
C GLY A 253 9.29 6.16 4.20
N ASP A 254 8.32 5.41 3.68
CA ASP A 254 6.91 5.55 4.05
C ASP A 254 6.16 4.22 3.90
N ALA A 255 5.18 3.97 4.78
CA ALA A 255 4.28 2.82 4.72
C ALA A 255 2.86 3.29 4.38
N ALA A 256 2.67 3.75 3.15
CA ALA A 256 1.44 4.39 2.70
C ALA A 256 0.31 3.37 2.50
N TYR A 257 -0.67 3.41 3.39
CA TYR A 257 -1.87 2.57 3.34
C TYR A 257 -2.90 3.11 2.34
N SER A 258 -3.81 2.26 1.87
CA SER A 258 -4.76 2.63 0.81
C SER A 258 -5.68 3.80 1.18
N ASP A 259 -5.95 4.02 2.46
CA ASP A 259 -6.74 5.13 2.99
C ASP A 259 -5.95 6.45 3.16
N GLU A 260 -4.63 6.40 2.99
CA GLU A 260 -3.71 7.54 3.10
C GLU A 260 -3.15 7.96 1.73
N LEU A 261 -3.25 7.10 0.72
CA LEU A 261 -2.84 7.41 -0.64
C LEU A 261 -3.70 8.54 -1.23
N MET A 262 -3.05 9.38 -2.03
CA MET A 262 -3.67 10.50 -2.75
C MET A 262 -3.04 10.66 -4.13
N ASN A 263 -3.68 11.45 -5.00
CA ASN A 263 -3.12 11.75 -6.33
C ASN A 263 -1.83 12.54 -6.19
N MET A 264 -0.68 11.92 -6.42
CA MET A 264 0.63 12.53 -6.23
C MET A 264 1.76 11.78 -6.94
N TYR A 265 2.90 12.45 -7.06
CA TYR A 265 4.16 11.80 -7.39
C TYR A 265 4.92 11.40 -6.13
N VAL A 266 5.50 10.20 -6.14
CA VAL A 266 6.40 9.67 -5.10
C VAL A 266 7.71 9.21 -5.74
N ASN A 267 8.80 9.18 -4.97
CA ASN A 267 10.08 8.67 -5.46
C ASN A 267 10.28 7.21 -5.05
N THR A 268 10.92 6.44 -5.93
CA THR A 268 11.14 5.00 -5.77
C THR A 268 12.60 4.68 -5.49
N ALA A 269 12.89 3.40 -5.20
CA ALA A 269 14.25 2.89 -5.13
C ALA A 269 14.87 2.61 -6.53
N GLY A 270 14.07 2.66 -7.60
CA GLY A 270 14.57 2.55 -8.98
C GLY A 270 15.27 3.85 -9.41
N THR A 271 16.31 3.74 -10.23
CA THR A 271 17.08 4.93 -10.67
C THR A 271 17.24 5.03 -12.18
N ASN A 272 17.44 6.25 -12.69
CA ASN A 272 17.94 6.47 -14.05
C ASN A 272 19.46 6.17 -14.14
N ALA A 273 20.06 6.44 -15.30
CA ALA A 273 21.49 6.23 -15.54
C ALA A 273 22.41 7.12 -14.68
N ASP A 274 21.91 8.28 -14.25
CA ASP A 274 22.63 9.25 -13.42
C ASP A 274 22.52 8.92 -11.91
N GLY A 275 21.72 7.92 -11.54
CA GLY A 275 21.47 7.51 -10.16
C GLY A 275 20.35 8.29 -9.47
N ASP A 276 19.57 9.07 -10.22
CA ASP A 276 18.42 9.79 -9.67
C ASP A 276 17.26 8.84 -9.45
N ALA A 277 16.61 8.96 -8.29
CA ALA A 277 15.40 8.20 -7.97
C ALA A 277 14.30 8.51 -9.00
N LEU A 278 13.72 7.47 -9.57
CA LEU A 278 12.60 7.58 -10.50
C LEU A 278 11.31 7.87 -9.74
N SER A 279 10.45 8.71 -10.30
CA SER A 279 9.14 9.01 -9.75
C SER A 279 8.11 7.96 -10.17
N GLN A 280 7.05 7.81 -9.38
CA GLN A 280 5.81 7.10 -9.72
C GLN A 280 4.65 8.05 -9.55
N TYR A 281 3.68 8.00 -10.45
CA TYR A 281 2.42 8.70 -10.27
C TYR A 281 1.37 7.76 -9.69
N ILE A 282 0.82 8.12 -8.53
CA ILE A 282 -0.29 7.43 -7.88
C ILE A 282 -1.56 8.20 -8.20
N ASN A 283 -2.60 7.49 -8.65
CA ASN A 283 -3.95 8.02 -8.84
C ASN A 283 -4.95 7.17 -8.04
N THR A 284 -5.88 7.83 -7.36
CA THR A 284 -6.87 7.27 -6.42
C THR A 284 -8.32 7.55 -6.84
N ASP A 285 -8.54 8.19 -7.99
CA ASP A 285 -9.86 8.63 -8.44
C ASP A 285 -10.84 7.47 -8.72
N ASP A 286 -10.33 6.32 -9.16
CA ASP A 286 -11.09 5.10 -9.45
C ASP A 286 -10.34 3.86 -8.95
N GLY A 287 -10.08 3.84 -7.64
CA GLY A 287 -9.15 2.90 -7.02
C GLY A 287 -7.69 3.34 -7.18
N VAL A 288 -6.76 2.58 -6.59
CA VAL A 288 -5.34 2.93 -6.63
C VAL A 288 -4.71 2.39 -7.92
N THR A 289 -4.26 3.30 -8.77
CA THR A 289 -3.52 2.99 -10.00
C THR A 289 -2.16 3.66 -10.00
N ILE A 290 -1.18 2.98 -10.56
CA ILE A 290 0.21 3.42 -10.64
C ILE A 290 0.58 3.63 -12.11
N ASN A 291 1.06 4.83 -12.42
CA ASN A 291 1.41 5.27 -13.78
C ASN A 291 0.29 5.02 -14.80
N GLY A 292 -0.98 5.02 -14.36
CA GLY A 292 -2.15 4.77 -15.20
C GLY A 292 -2.26 3.37 -15.81
N SER A 293 -1.36 2.44 -15.50
CA SER A 293 -1.29 1.12 -16.17
C SER A 293 -1.38 -0.07 -15.22
N SER A 294 -1.03 0.10 -13.94
CA SER A 294 -1.04 -0.97 -12.94
C SER A 294 -2.04 -0.65 -11.84
N THR A 295 -2.90 -1.60 -11.49
CA THR A 295 -3.96 -1.40 -10.49
C THR A 295 -3.70 -2.25 -9.25
N VAL A 296 -3.94 -1.69 -8.06
CA VAL A 296 -3.90 -2.44 -6.81
C VAL A 296 -5.13 -3.35 -6.70
N ALA A 297 -4.90 -4.66 -6.65
CA ALA A 297 -5.93 -5.68 -6.52
C ALA A 297 -6.14 -6.15 -5.07
N VAL A 298 -5.06 -6.19 -4.28
CA VAL A 298 -5.10 -6.47 -2.85
C VAL A 298 -4.28 -5.39 -2.16
N ALA A 299 -4.94 -4.54 -1.39
CA ALA A 299 -4.29 -3.49 -0.64
C ALA A 299 -3.95 -3.93 0.78
N ASP A 300 -3.06 -3.17 1.41
CA ASP A 300 -2.83 -3.17 2.85
C ASP A 300 -2.40 -4.52 3.46
N VAL A 301 -1.48 -5.22 2.80
CA VAL A 301 -0.78 -6.33 3.42
C VAL A 301 0.28 -5.77 4.37
N VAL A 302 -0.10 -5.64 5.64
CA VAL A 302 0.68 -5.00 6.70
C VAL A 302 1.79 -5.93 7.18
N THR A 303 3.02 -5.42 7.26
CA THR A 303 4.20 -6.13 7.74
C THR A 303 4.97 -5.31 8.78
N THR A 304 5.98 -5.89 9.41
CA THR A 304 6.81 -5.21 10.41
C THR A 304 7.63 -4.04 9.87
N ASN A 305 7.93 -4.04 8.57
CA ASN A 305 8.76 -3.02 7.94
C ASN A 305 8.09 -2.33 6.74
N GLY A 306 6.77 -2.40 6.64
CA GLY A 306 6.03 -1.65 5.65
C GLY A 306 4.69 -2.26 5.28
N VAL A 307 4.24 -1.92 4.08
CA VAL A 307 2.99 -2.39 3.49
C VAL A 307 3.23 -2.89 2.07
N VAL A 308 2.57 -3.99 1.71
CA VAL A 308 2.54 -4.52 0.35
C VAL A 308 1.15 -4.30 -0.25
N HIS A 309 1.12 -3.75 -1.45
CA HIS A 309 -0.06 -3.65 -2.31
C HIS A 309 0.15 -4.57 -3.50
N ALA A 310 -0.64 -5.64 -3.62
CA ALA A 310 -0.56 -6.54 -4.77
C ALA A 310 -1.11 -5.84 -6.02
N VAL A 311 -0.34 -5.80 -7.10
CA VAL A 311 -0.72 -5.15 -8.35
C VAL A 311 -0.87 -6.13 -9.52
N ASP A 312 -1.75 -5.79 -10.46
CA ASP A 312 -2.13 -6.65 -11.58
C ASP A 312 -1.17 -6.61 -12.78
N THR A 313 -0.27 -5.63 -12.82
CA THR A 313 0.65 -5.37 -13.93
C THR A 313 2.05 -5.01 -13.40
N VAL A 314 3.10 -5.54 -14.02
CA VAL A 314 4.49 -5.12 -13.72
C VAL A 314 4.66 -3.69 -14.20
N ILE A 315 5.04 -2.81 -13.28
CA ILE A 315 5.26 -1.40 -13.54
C ILE A 315 6.68 -1.25 -14.14
N ASP A 316 6.75 -1.09 -15.47
CA ASP A 316 8.02 -0.85 -16.16
C ASP A 316 8.55 0.57 -15.87
N LEU A 317 9.82 0.81 -16.20
CA LEU A 317 10.46 2.10 -16.00
C LEU A 317 9.77 3.18 -16.86
N PRO A 318 9.31 4.29 -16.25
CA PRO A 318 8.47 5.27 -16.92
C PRO A 318 9.27 6.11 -17.90
N THR A 319 8.61 6.59 -18.94
CA THR A 319 9.07 7.70 -19.78
C THR A 319 8.36 8.99 -19.37
N VAL A 320 8.82 10.15 -19.84
CA VAL A 320 8.08 11.41 -19.68
C VAL A 320 6.66 11.32 -20.27
N VAL A 321 6.47 10.53 -21.33
CA VAL A 321 5.14 10.25 -21.92
C VAL A 321 4.26 9.42 -20.98
N THR A 322 4.86 8.50 -20.21
CA THR A 322 4.13 7.69 -19.22
C THR A 322 3.40 8.58 -18.23
N PHE A 323 4.07 9.60 -17.69
CA PHE A 323 3.44 10.52 -16.74
C PHE A 323 2.44 11.48 -17.39
N ALA A 324 2.76 12.01 -18.58
CA ALA A 324 1.82 12.86 -19.31
C ALA A 324 0.49 12.14 -19.57
N ALA A 325 0.53 10.84 -19.90
CA ALA A 325 -0.65 10.02 -20.11
C ALA A 325 -1.36 9.62 -18.82
N ALA A 326 -0.62 9.40 -17.72
CA ALA A 326 -1.17 8.94 -16.45
C ALA A 326 -1.82 10.05 -15.62
N ASP A 327 -1.29 11.27 -15.68
CA ASP A 327 -1.75 12.40 -14.88
C ASP A 327 -2.83 13.22 -15.61
N PRO A 328 -4.09 13.24 -15.11
CA PRO A 328 -5.20 13.90 -15.79
C PRO A 328 -5.01 15.43 -15.92
N ASN A 329 -4.11 16.04 -15.14
CA ASN A 329 -3.76 17.45 -15.25
C ASN A 329 -3.07 17.80 -16.57
N PHE A 330 -2.63 16.79 -17.34
CA PHE A 330 -2.00 16.94 -18.66
C PHE A 330 -2.87 16.46 -19.81
N SER A 331 -4.15 16.14 -19.60
CA SER A 331 -5.03 15.64 -20.67
C SER A 331 -5.08 16.56 -21.91
N THR A 332 -5.02 17.88 -21.74
CA THR A 332 -4.94 18.84 -22.86
C THR A 332 -3.58 18.82 -23.55
N LEU A 333 -2.50 18.62 -22.81
CA LEU A 333 -1.15 18.43 -23.36
C LEU A 333 -1.08 17.14 -24.20
N VAL A 334 -1.65 16.05 -23.69
CA VAL A 334 -1.72 14.77 -24.40
C VAL A 334 -2.51 14.91 -25.70
N ASP A 335 -3.65 15.59 -25.69
CA ASP A 335 -4.41 15.87 -26.91
C ASP A 335 -3.62 16.73 -27.91
N ALA A 336 -2.88 17.73 -27.40
CA ALA A 336 -2.02 18.57 -28.23
C ALA A 336 -0.90 17.78 -28.92
N LEU A 337 -0.24 16.86 -28.20
CA LEU A 337 0.85 16.02 -28.69
C LEU A 337 0.39 14.89 -29.63
N THR A 338 -0.90 14.55 -29.64
CA THR A 338 -1.43 13.39 -30.38
C THR A 338 -2.44 13.77 -31.45
N THR A 339 -3.57 14.37 -31.05
CA THR A 339 -4.69 14.68 -31.96
C THR A 339 -4.47 15.97 -32.74
N LEU A 340 -3.89 17.00 -32.10
CA LEU A 340 -3.79 18.34 -32.70
C LEU A 340 -2.51 18.53 -33.53
N THR A 341 -1.54 17.63 -33.41
CA THR A 341 -0.28 17.65 -34.18
C THR A 341 0.03 16.33 -34.89
N PRO A 342 -0.91 15.74 -35.66
CA PRO A 342 -0.77 14.41 -36.25
C PRO A 342 0.38 14.27 -37.26
N SER A 343 0.96 15.37 -37.76
CA SER A 343 2.12 15.33 -38.64
C SER A 343 3.45 15.02 -37.92
N VAL A 344 3.49 15.10 -36.59
CA VAL A 344 4.66 14.82 -35.76
C VAL A 344 4.34 13.72 -34.75
N ASP A 345 5.14 12.66 -34.72
CA ASP A 345 4.98 11.59 -33.74
C ASP A 345 5.72 11.93 -32.43
N PHE A 346 5.18 12.91 -31.68
CA PHE A 346 5.76 13.32 -30.41
C PHE A 346 5.81 12.19 -29.39
N VAL A 347 4.83 11.29 -29.40
CA VAL A 347 4.80 10.13 -28.50
C VAL A 347 6.02 9.24 -28.74
N SER A 348 6.33 8.88 -29.98
CA SER A 348 7.52 8.09 -30.28
C SER A 348 8.81 8.83 -29.93
N VAL A 349 8.91 10.13 -30.22
CA VAL A 349 10.12 10.93 -29.93
C VAL A 349 10.36 10.99 -28.42
N LEU A 350 9.36 11.38 -27.64
CA LEU A 350 9.48 11.59 -26.20
C LEU A 350 9.46 10.29 -25.38
N SER A 351 9.20 9.15 -26.02
CA SER A 351 9.32 7.82 -25.40
C SER A 351 10.66 7.15 -25.68
N SER A 352 11.55 7.75 -26.48
CA SER A 352 12.87 7.17 -26.78
C SER A 352 13.67 6.93 -25.49
N GLN A 353 14.35 5.78 -25.45
CA GLN A 353 15.23 5.32 -24.36
C GLN A 353 16.55 4.75 -24.90
N ASP A 354 16.86 4.99 -26.18
CA ASP A 354 17.93 4.28 -26.86
C ASP A 354 19.33 4.89 -26.65
N GLY A 355 19.43 6.03 -25.95
CA GLY A 355 20.68 6.75 -25.69
C GLY A 355 21.41 7.20 -26.95
N ASN A 356 20.77 7.07 -28.11
CA ASN A 356 21.28 7.45 -29.43
C ASN A 356 20.47 8.60 -30.04
N GLY A 357 19.43 9.05 -29.33
CA GLY A 357 18.55 10.14 -29.72
C GLY A 357 18.73 11.39 -28.86
N ASP A 358 17.63 12.11 -28.71
CA ASP A 358 17.52 13.37 -27.97
C ASP A 358 17.30 13.17 -26.45
N ASP A 359 17.32 11.93 -25.97
CA ASP A 359 17.25 11.59 -24.54
C ASP A 359 18.60 11.79 -23.82
N PRO A 360 18.61 12.15 -22.53
CA PRO A 360 17.44 12.44 -21.69
C PRO A 360 16.79 13.79 -22.02
N PHE A 361 15.48 13.88 -21.79
CA PHE A 361 14.70 15.11 -22.00
C PHE A 361 14.52 15.91 -20.70
N THR A 362 14.46 17.24 -20.81
CA THR A 362 13.83 18.10 -19.80
C THR A 362 12.56 18.67 -20.40
N VAL A 363 11.41 18.24 -19.91
CA VAL A 363 10.08 18.66 -20.40
C VAL A 363 9.45 19.63 -19.41
N PHE A 364 9.06 20.80 -19.90
CA PHE A 364 8.26 21.76 -19.15
C PHE A 364 6.79 21.51 -19.50
N ALA A 365 6.06 20.73 -18.70
CA ALA A 365 4.71 20.30 -19.02
C ALA A 365 3.65 21.34 -18.58
N PRO A 366 2.95 22.01 -19.52
CA PRO A 366 1.86 22.90 -19.18
C PRO A 366 0.63 22.12 -18.73
N THR A 367 0.00 22.60 -17.64
CA THR A 367 -1.27 22.05 -17.13
C THR A 367 -2.45 22.35 -18.06
N ASN A 368 -3.58 21.68 -17.83
CA ASN A 368 -4.85 22.02 -18.51
C ASN A 368 -5.23 23.50 -18.35
N ASP A 369 -5.03 24.09 -17.17
CA ASP A 369 -5.31 25.50 -16.92
C ASP A 369 -4.37 26.44 -17.70
N ALA A 370 -3.13 26.02 -17.90
CA ALA A 370 -2.17 26.73 -18.75
C ALA A 370 -2.67 26.80 -20.20
N PHE A 371 -3.16 25.69 -20.75
CA PHE A 371 -3.77 25.67 -22.08
C PHE A 371 -5.07 26.45 -22.16
N ALA A 372 -5.91 26.40 -21.14
CA ALA A 372 -7.16 27.16 -21.08
C ALA A 372 -6.93 28.68 -21.11
N SER A 373 -5.73 29.12 -20.74
CA SER A 373 -5.33 30.54 -20.72
C SER A 373 -4.91 31.07 -22.09
N ILE A 374 -4.74 30.19 -23.09
CA ILE A 374 -4.40 30.58 -24.47
C ILE A 374 -5.48 30.14 -25.46
N THR A 375 -5.48 30.75 -26.64
CA THR A 375 -6.18 30.17 -27.79
C THR A 375 -5.22 29.17 -28.44
N VAL A 376 -5.52 27.88 -28.33
CA VAL A 376 -4.70 26.82 -28.95
C VAL A 376 -4.66 27.07 -30.47
N PRO A 377 -3.47 27.28 -31.06
CA PRO A 377 -3.36 27.62 -32.47
C PRO A 377 -3.50 26.38 -33.35
N GLY A 378 -3.47 26.57 -34.67
CA GLY A 378 -3.46 25.46 -35.61
C GLY A 378 -2.15 24.67 -35.56
N GLU A 379 -2.17 23.44 -36.06
CA GLU A 379 -1.04 22.49 -36.03
C GLU A 379 0.33 23.12 -36.35
N ASN A 380 0.43 23.89 -37.45
CA ASN A 380 1.70 24.49 -37.88
C ASN A 380 2.34 25.41 -36.84
N ASP A 381 1.53 26.13 -36.07
CA ASP A 381 2.00 27.05 -35.03
C ASP A 381 2.10 26.32 -33.68
N LEU A 382 1.32 25.26 -33.48
CA LEU A 382 1.34 24.45 -32.26
C LEU A 382 2.60 23.59 -32.15
N ILE A 383 3.09 23.02 -33.26
CA ILE A 383 4.31 22.20 -33.28
C ILE A 383 5.52 22.92 -32.66
N PRO A 384 5.93 24.13 -33.12
CA PRO A 384 7.07 24.82 -32.53
C PRO A 384 6.82 25.22 -31.07
N ILE A 385 5.57 25.54 -30.69
CA ILE A 385 5.22 25.79 -29.28
C ILE A 385 5.50 24.53 -28.44
N LEU A 386 5.04 23.35 -28.85
CA LEU A 386 5.27 22.11 -28.12
C LEU A 386 6.76 21.73 -28.06
N GLN A 387 7.50 21.95 -29.15
CA GLN A 387 8.96 21.75 -29.18
C GLN A 387 9.71 22.71 -28.24
N HIS A 388 9.20 23.94 -28.07
CA HIS A 388 9.79 24.93 -27.15
C HIS A 388 9.67 24.52 -25.67
N HIS A 389 8.79 23.56 -25.33
CA HIS A 389 8.68 23.03 -23.97
C HIS A 389 9.68 21.91 -23.68
N VAL A 390 10.49 21.50 -24.67
CA VAL A 390 11.36 20.32 -24.53
C VAL A 390 12.80 20.73 -24.77
N ILE A 391 13.69 20.35 -23.85
CA ILE A 391 15.14 20.41 -24.03
C ILE A 391 15.62 18.97 -24.20
N ALA A 392 16.43 18.73 -25.22
CA ALA A 392 17.04 17.44 -25.52
C ALA A 392 18.44 17.29 -24.89
N ALA A 393 18.87 16.05 -24.73
CA ALA A 393 20.19 15.63 -24.26
C ALA A 393 20.59 16.27 -22.92
N ALA A 394 19.61 16.58 -22.06
CA ALA A 394 19.82 17.19 -20.76
C ALA A 394 18.70 16.80 -19.80
N ASN A 395 19.08 16.24 -18.64
CA ASN A 395 18.21 15.94 -17.51
C ASN A 395 18.39 17.03 -16.43
N ILE A 396 17.83 18.22 -16.66
CA ILE A 396 18.06 19.41 -15.82
C ILE A 396 17.10 19.39 -14.64
N ARG A 397 17.58 19.10 -13.44
CA ARG A 397 16.77 19.10 -12.22
C ARG A 397 16.75 20.48 -11.57
N SER A 398 15.83 20.69 -10.64
CA SER A 398 15.75 21.92 -9.85
C SER A 398 17.06 22.18 -9.08
N GLY A 399 17.73 21.11 -8.63
CA GLY A 399 19.05 21.17 -7.98
C GLY A 399 20.21 21.60 -8.88
N ASP A 400 20.04 21.51 -10.21
CA ASP A 400 21.04 21.95 -11.20
C ASP A 400 20.90 23.45 -11.52
N LEU A 401 19.83 24.10 -11.03
CA LEU A 401 19.59 25.53 -11.22
C LEU A 401 20.42 26.40 -10.27
N THR A 402 20.66 27.65 -10.68
CA THR A 402 21.39 28.62 -9.86
C THR A 402 20.54 29.10 -8.70
N ALA A 403 20.88 28.67 -7.47
CA ALA A 403 20.20 29.11 -6.26
C ALA A 403 20.26 30.64 -6.08
N ASN A 404 19.10 31.26 -5.82
CA ASN A 404 18.95 32.72 -5.67
C ASN A 404 19.47 33.52 -6.88
N GLY A 405 19.34 32.96 -8.09
CA GLY A 405 19.84 33.53 -9.32
C GLY A 405 18.98 33.19 -10.52
N SER A 406 19.50 33.49 -11.71
CA SER A 406 18.86 33.17 -12.98
C SER A 406 19.71 32.18 -13.76
N THR A 407 19.07 31.18 -14.34
CA THR A 407 19.68 30.13 -15.16
C THR A 407 19.11 30.24 -16.56
N MET A 408 19.98 30.53 -17.53
CA MET A 408 19.64 30.39 -18.93
C MET A 408 19.66 28.90 -19.28
N THR A 409 18.58 28.40 -19.87
CA THR A 409 18.53 27.01 -20.32
C THR A 409 19.39 26.79 -21.57
N PRO A 410 19.75 25.55 -21.88
CA PRO A 410 20.09 25.17 -23.24
C PRO A 410 18.98 25.51 -24.24
N ALA A 411 19.30 25.43 -25.52
CA ALA A 411 18.30 25.52 -26.58
C ALA A 411 17.27 24.38 -26.45
N THR A 412 16.01 24.74 -26.66
CA THR A 412 14.89 23.80 -26.76
C THR A 412 14.93 23.07 -28.11
N LEU A 413 14.06 22.06 -28.29
CA LEU A 413 13.90 21.37 -29.58
C LEU A 413 13.44 22.32 -30.70
N GLU A 414 12.79 23.43 -30.35
CA GLU A 414 12.42 24.48 -31.30
C GLU A 414 13.63 25.35 -31.70
N GLY A 415 14.63 25.46 -30.83
CA GLY A 415 15.90 26.14 -31.07
C GLY A 415 16.15 27.33 -30.14
N ASP A 416 15.10 27.92 -29.59
CA ASP A 416 15.22 29.04 -28.64
C ASP A 416 15.54 28.57 -27.22
N SER A 417 16.15 29.46 -26.43
CA SER A 417 16.38 29.30 -24.99
C SER A 417 15.47 30.22 -24.18
N PHE A 418 15.25 29.88 -22.91
CA PHE A 418 14.54 30.73 -21.96
C PHE A 418 15.31 30.82 -20.63
N THR A 419 14.85 31.67 -19.71
CA THR A 419 15.49 31.85 -18.40
C THR A 419 14.59 31.38 -17.27
N ILE A 420 15.18 30.74 -16.27
CA ILE A 420 14.52 30.34 -15.02
C ILE A 420 15.16 31.11 -13.86
N THR A 421 14.35 31.80 -13.07
CA THR A 421 14.79 32.54 -11.88
C THR A 421 14.33 31.87 -10.61
N LEU A 422 15.26 31.66 -9.67
CA LEU A 422 15.01 31.13 -8.33
C LEU A 422 15.35 32.17 -7.25
N PRO A 423 14.62 32.21 -6.12
CA PRO A 423 13.31 31.58 -5.96
C PRO A 423 12.26 32.27 -6.86
N GLY A 424 11.19 31.57 -7.19
CA GLY A 424 10.05 32.15 -7.89
C GLY A 424 9.28 33.15 -7.03
N THR A 425 8.33 33.84 -7.65
CA THR A 425 7.42 34.78 -7.00
C THR A 425 6.02 34.21 -6.90
N SER A 426 5.14 34.85 -6.11
CA SER A 426 3.71 34.51 -6.05
C SER A 426 3.39 33.05 -5.69
N GLY A 427 4.31 32.36 -4.99
CA GLY A 427 4.15 30.95 -4.60
C GLY A 427 4.72 29.94 -5.61
N ASN A 428 5.28 30.41 -6.73
CA ASN A 428 6.01 29.57 -7.68
C ASN A 428 7.34 29.10 -7.07
N ILE A 429 7.78 27.90 -7.46
CA ILE A 429 9.11 27.38 -7.12
C ILE A 429 10.19 28.21 -7.83
N GLY A 430 9.96 28.50 -9.11
CA GLY A 430 10.77 29.37 -9.96
C GLY A 430 9.90 30.09 -10.98
N ASP A 431 10.38 31.24 -11.47
CA ASP A 431 9.72 32.00 -12.53
C ASP A 431 10.47 31.80 -13.85
N ILE A 432 9.74 31.55 -14.93
CA ILE A 432 10.26 31.42 -16.29
C ILE A 432 9.97 32.71 -17.05
N THR A 433 10.99 33.19 -17.77
CA THR A 433 10.84 34.14 -18.87
C THR A 433 11.03 33.38 -20.19
N ASP A 434 9.96 33.17 -20.97
CA ASP A 434 9.96 32.37 -22.20
C ASP A 434 10.66 33.05 -23.40
N GLY A 435 10.75 32.36 -24.54
CA GLY A 435 11.38 32.89 -25.76
C GLY A 435 10.71 34.15 -26.30
N ALA A 436 9.39 34.29 -26.16
CA ALA A 436 8.64 35.49 -26.52
C ALA A 436 8.83 36.67 -25.55
N GLY A 437 9.50 36.44 -24.41
CA GLY A 437 9.74 37.44 -23.37
C GLY A 437 8.58 37.61 -22.39
N ASN A 438 7.62 36.69 -22.37
CA ASN A 438 6.61 36.62 -21.31
C ASN A 438 7.29 36.15 -20.03
N ASP A 439 7.03 36.85 -18.93
CA ASP A 439 7.69 36.62 -17.64
C ASP A 439 6.69 36.24 -16.55
N GLY A 440 7.17 35.67 -15.45
CA GLY A 440 6.35 35.22 -14.32
C GLY A 440 5.60 33.92 -14.58
N ILE A 441 6.03 33.14 -15.58
CA ILE A 441 5.48 31.81 -15.84
C ILE A 441 5.99 30.87 -14.73
N GLY A 442 5.08 30.33 -13.95
CA GLY A 442 5.43 29.62 -12.72
C GLY A 442 5.77 28.16 -12.94
N LEU A 443 6.92 27.75 -12.40
CA LEU A 443 7.20 26.36 -12.05
C LEU A 443 6.40 26.00 -10.79
N ILE A 444 5.45 25.07 -10.92
CA ILE A 444 4.53 24.69 -9.83
C ILE A 444 4.80 23.30 -9.25
N ALA A 445 5.47 22.44 -10.00
CA ALA A 445 6.08 21.20 -9.53
C ALA A 445 7.37 20.95 -10.33
N VAL A 446 8.35 20.29 -9.73
CA VAL A 446 9.67 20.06 -10.33
C VAL A 446 10.12 18.63 -10.05
N ASP A 447 11.09 18.17 -10.83
CA ASP A 447 11.82 16.91 -10.59
C ASP A 447 10.94 15.65 -10.62
N VAL A 448 9.91 15.63 -11.47
CA VAL A 448 9.21 14.38 -11.79
C VAL A 448 10.13 13.56 -12.70
N GLN A 449 10.87 12.61 -12.11
CA GLN A 449 11.87 11.81 -12.82
C GLN A 449 11.27 10.64 -13.58
N ALA A 450 11.50 10.64 -14.88
CA ALA A 450 11.35 9.50 -15.75
C ALA A 450 12.71 8.83 -16.01
N TYR A 451 12.68 7.63 -16.59
CA TYR A 451 13.90 6.94 -16.99
C TYR A 451 14.64 7.65 -18.13
N ASN A 452 13.89 8.33 -19.01
CA ASN A 452 14.42 9.07 -20.16
C ASN A 452 14.41 10.59 -19.99
N GLY A 453 14.27 11.11 -18.77
CA GLY A 453 14.25 12.54 -18.56
C GLY A 453 13.57 13.01 -17.28
N VAL A 454 13.28 14.30 -17.24
CA VAL A 454 12.63 15.01 -16.14
C VAL A 454 11.44 15.81 -16.65
N ILE A 455 10.38 15.89 -15.86
CA ILE A 455 9.27 16.82 -16.07
C ILE A 455 9.29 17.91 -14.98
N HIS A 456 9.15 19.15 -15.42
CA HIS A 456 8.82 20.31 -14.60
C HIS A 456 7.45 20.84 -15.02
N VAL A 457 6.55 21.07 -14.08
CA VAL A 457 5.17 21.48 -14.37
C VAL A 457 5.08 22.99 -14.40
N VAL A 458 4.50 23.54 -15.47
CA VAL A 458 4.33 24.99 -15.66
C VAL A 458 2.86 25.40 -15.66
N ASN A 459 2.58 26.60 -15.14
CA ASN A 459 1.23 27.16 -15.07
C ASN A 459 0.81 27.99 -16.30
N GLN A 460 1.71 28.18 -17.27
CA GLN A 460 1.42 28.81 -18.57
C GLN A 460 2.16 28.09 -19.69
N VAL A 461 1.63 28.18 -20.91
CA VAL A 461 2.27 27.66 -22.12
C VAL A 461 3.43 28.58 -22.51
N LEU A 462 4.64 28.03 -22.61
CA LEU A 462 5.84 28.71 -23.07
C LEU A 462 5.74 29.02 -24.56
N LEU A 463 5.99 30.26 -24.95
CA LEU A 463 5.94 30.69 -26.34
C LEU A 463 7.36 30.95 -26.89
N PRO A 464 7.72 30.41 -28.07
CA PRO A 464 9.00 30.69 -28.71
C PRO A 464 9.06 32.12 -29.25
N ASN A 465 10.26 32.61 -29.56
CA ASN A 465 10.44 33.90 -30.20
C ASN A 465 10.12 33.80 -31.70
N THR A 466 8.93 34.25 -32.07
CA THR A 466 8.47 34.30 -33.47
C THR A 466 9.26 35.25 -34.41
N SER A 467 10.29 35.96 -33.91
CA SER A 467 11.07 36.93 -34.67
C SER A 467 12.40 36.41 -35.23
N ASN A 468 12.76 35.16 -34.91
CA ASN A 468 14.06 34.57 -35.22
C ASN A 468 14.15 33.99 -36.64
#